data_AF-A0A1G7RDS3-F1
#
_entry.id   AF-A0A1G7RDS3-F1
#
_cell.length_a   1.000
_cell.length_b   1.000
_cell.length_c   1.000
_cell.angle_alpha   90.00
_cell.angle_beta   90.00
_cell.angle_gamma   90.00
#
_symmetry.space_group_name_H-M   'P 1'
#
loop_
_entity.id
_entity.type
_entity.pdbx_description
1 polymer ?
#
loop_
_entity_poly.entity_id
_entity_poly.type
_entity_poly.pdbx_seq_one_letter_code
_entity_poly.pdbx_strand_id
1 'polypeptide(L)'
;MLIEPFVLIVADHDNHTFSVEGPMMDDDPWSKPVVDAQEGGKRHINCFVPGEPARNNAEIAAREYKREYGYTQVPAGSIVSRKLW
;
A
#
# COMPACT_ATOMS: atom_id res chain seq x y z
N MET A 1 4.55 -21.10 13.35
CA MET A 1 4.22 -19.68 13.56
C MET A 1 2.99 -19.39 12.73
N LEU A 2 1.91 -18.90 13.35
CA LEU A 2 0.78 -18.37 12.59
C LEU A 2 1.23 -16.99 12.07
N ILE A 3 1.24 -16.82 10.75
CA ILE A 3 1.41 -15.49 10.16
C ILE A 3 0.09 -14.76 10.38
N GLU A 4 0.11 -13.57 10.96
CA GLU A 4 -1.10 -12.76 11.10
C GLU A 4 -1.31 -11.93 9.84
N PRO A 5 -2.55 -11.86 9.31
CA PRO A 5 -2.84 -11.02 8.16
C PRO A 5 -2.52 -9.56 8.46
N PHE A 6 -1.92 -8.88 7.49
CA PHE A 6 -1.58 -7.46 7.58
C PHE A 6 -2.07 -6.70 6.34
N VAL A 7 -2.15 -5.38 6.46
CA VAL A 7 -2.42 -4.49 5.32
C VAL A 7 -1.13 -3.84 4.84
N LEU A 8 -1.11 -3.42 3.58
CA LEU A 8 -0.01 -2.70 2.98
C LEU A 8 -0.52 -1.36 2.46
N ILE A 9 0.12 -0.26 2.85
CA ILE A 9 -0.15 1.04 2.24
C ILE A 9 0.72 1.15 1.00
N VAL A 10 0.12 1.41 -0.15
CA VAL A 10 0.83 1.82 -1.37
C VAL A 10 0.54 3.29 -1.58
N ALA A 11 1.58 4.13 -1.65
CA ALA A 11 1.43 5.56 -1.86
C ALA A 11 2.05 5.98 -3.19
N ASP A 12 1.35 6.87 -3.88
CA ASP A 12 1.82 7.58 -5.06
C ASP A 12 1.97 9.05 -4.70
N HIS A 13 3.21 9.45 -4.48
CA HIS A 13 3.57 10.80 -4.08
C HIS A 13 3.44 11.80 -5.23
N ASP A 14 3.58 11.36 -6.48
CA ASP A 14 3.40 12.24 -7.63
C ASP A 14 1.94 12.69 -7.75
N ASN A 15 1.00 11.78 -7.50
CA ASN A 15 -0.43 12.04 -7.57
C ASN A 15 -1.09 12.40 -6.23
N HIS A 16 -0.34 12.41 -5.12
CA HIS A 16 -0.87 12.60 -3.76
C HIS A 16 -2.04 11.63 -3.44
N THR A 17 -1.90 10.37 -3.88
CA THR A 17 -2.90 9.32 -3.67
C THR A 17 -2.30 8.15 -2.92
N PHE A 18 -3.15 7.37 -2.25
CA PHE A 18 -2.74 6.13 -1.60
C PHE A 18 -3.85 5.09 -1.68
N SER A 19 -3.47 3.82 -1.65
CA SER A 19 -4.39 2.70 -1.48
C SER A 19 -3.98 1.89 -0.24
N VAL A 20 -4.97 1.28 0.40
CA VAL A 20 -4.75 0.26 1.44
C VAL A 20 -5.07 -1.08 0.83
N GLU A 21 -4.06 -1.94 0.79
CA GLU A 21 -4.08 -3.24 0.18
C GLU A 21 -4.20 -4.34 1.24
N GLY A 22 -4.81 -5.46 0.88
CA GLY A 22 -5.01 -6.60 1.78
C GLY A 22 -6.36 -6.57 2.50
N PRO A 23 -6.49 -7.24 3.67
CA PRO A 23 -5.43 -7.93 4.40
C PRO A 23 -4.81 -9.10 3.61
N MET A 24 -3.53 -9.37 3.85
CA MET A 24 -2.73 -10.37 3.13
C MET A 24 -1.73 -11.06 4.06
N MET A 25 -1.19 -12.18 3.60
CA MET A 25 -0.16 -12.96 4.28
C MET A 25 1.21 -12.86 3.58
N ASP A 26 1.19 -12.29 2.37
CA ASP A 26 2.30 -12.18 1.44
C ASP A 26 2.10 -10.87 0.65
N ASP A 27 3.12 -10.01 0.68
CA ASP A 27 3.15 -8.70 0.03
C ASP A 27 3.81 -8.73 -1.35
N ASP A 28 4.45 -9.84 -1.75
CA ASP A 28 5.06 -10.01 -3.08
C ASP A 28 4.18 -9.53 -4.24
N PRO A 29 2.84 -9.74 -4.24
CA PRO A 29 1.97 -9.29 -5.33
C PRO A 29 1.86 -7.77 -5.46
N TRP A 30 2.33 -6.98 -4.48
CA TRP A 30 2.39 -5.52 -4.49
C TRP A 30 3.81 -4.98 -4.52
N SER A 31 4.73 -5.61 -3.78
CA SER A 31 6.13 -5.16 -3.67
C SER A 31 6.85 -5.18 -5.01
N LYS A 32 6.68 -6.24 -5.82
CA LYS A 32 7.27 -6.32 -7.18
C LYS A 32 6.72 -5.24 -8.12
N PRO A 33 5.40 -5.07 -8.29
CA PRO A 33 4.85 -3.95 -9.07
C PRO A 33 5.30 -2.56 -8.63
N VAL A 34 5.49 -2.34 -7.32
CA VAL A 34 6.01 -1.07 -6.81
C VAL A 34 7.45 -0.84 -7.26
N VAL A 35 8.31 -1.84 -7.13
CA VAL A 35 9.70 -1.77 -7.62
C VAL A 35 9.74 -1.56 -9.14
N ASP A 36 8.92 -2.27 -9.90
CA ASP A 36 8.83 -2.11 -11.36
C ASP A 36 8.41 -0.69 -11.76
N ALA A 37 7.48 -0.08 -11.01
CA ALA A 37 7.04 1.29 -11.27
C ALA A 37 8.01 2.37 -10.76
N GLN A 38 8.86 2.06 -9.77
CA GLN A 38 10.01 2.89 -9.38
C GLN A 38 11.15 2.83 -10.42
N GLU A 39 11.25 1.76 -11.20
CA GLU A 39 12.39 1.48 -12.08
C GLU A 39 12.70 2.66 -13.03
N GLY A 40 13.94 3.14 -12.98
CA GLY A 40 14.41 4.28 -13.78
C GLY A 40 13.86 5.63 -13.34
N GLY A 41 13.30 5.74 -12.12
CA GLY A 41 12.77 6.98 -11.58
C GLY A 41 11.46 7.43 -12.24
N LYS A 42 10.72 6.50 -12.85
CA LYS A 42 9.51 6.82 -13.62
C LYS A 42 8.36 7.34 -12.77
N ARG A 43 8.24 6.87 -11.52
CA ARG A 43 7.21 7.29 -10.56
C ARG A 43 7.76 7.29 -9.14
N HIS A 44 7.39 8.31 -8.36
CA HIS A 44 7.67 8.37 -6.94
C HIS A 44 6.56 7.67 -6.16
N ILE A 45 6.64 6.35 -6.11
CA ILE A 45 5.71 5.49 -5.37
C ILE A 45 6.47 4.67 -4.33
N ASN A 46 5.81 4.24 -3.27
CA ASN A 46 6.37 3.28 -2.31
C ASN A 46 5.27 2.39 -1.72
N CYS A 47 5.69 1.34 -1.02
CA CYS A 47 4.79 0.54 -0.20
C CYS A 47 5.41 0.21 1.16
N PHE A 48 4.58 0.13 2.19
CA PHE A 48 5.01 -0.21 3.54
C PHE A 48 3.86 -0.78 4.37
N VAL A 49 4.21 -1.60 5.36
CA VAL A 49 3.26 -2.10 6.36
C VAL A 49 3.14 -1.07 7.47
N PRO A 50 1.93 -0.56 7.80
CA PRO A 50 1.77 0.39 8.88
C PRO A 50 2.03 -0.27 10.25
N GLY A 51 2.37 0.56 11.25
CA GLY A 51 2.56 0.11 12.63
C GLY A 51 1.27 -0.31 13.31
N GLU A 52 1.37 -0.81 14.54
CA GLU A 52 0.20 -1.02 15.39
C GLU A 52 -0.45 0.32 15.80
N PRO A 53 -1.78 0.43 15.86
CA PRO A 53 -2.80 -0.62 15.69
C PRO A 53 -3.30 -0.80 14.24
N ALA A 54 -2.70 -0.12 13.27
CA ALA A 54 -3.14 -0.11 11.87
C ALA A 54 -2.73 -1.37 11.09
N ARG A 55 -1.71 -2.10 11.55
CA ARG A 55 -1.08 -3.24 10.87
C ARG A 55 -2.08 -4.24 10.28
N ASN A 56 -3.16 -4.55 11.00
CA ASN A 56 -4.16 -5.55 10.61
C ASN A 56 -5.56 -4.93 10.39
N ASN A 57 -5.67 -3.60 10.33
CA ASN A 57 -6.95 -2.91 10.19
C ASN A 57 -6.89 -1.84 9.10
N ALA A 58 -7.51 -2.15 7.96
CA ALA A 58 -7.50 -1.27 6.79
C ALA A 58 -8.15 0.09 7.03
N GLU A 59 -9.19 0.15 7.87
CA GLU A 59 -9.88 1.41 8.18
C GLU A 59 -9.00 2.32 9.04
N ILE A 60 -8.34 1.77 10.06
CA ILE A 60 -7.39 2.51 10.89
C ILE A 60 -6.21 2.99 10.04
N ALA A 61 -5.61 2.10 9.24
CA ALA A 61 -4.52 2.44 8.34
C ALA A 61 -4.90 3.59 7.38
N ALA A 62 -6.06 3.52 6.75
CA ALA A 62 -6.54 4.55 5.84
C ALA A 62 -6.77 5.89 6.56
N ARG A 63 -7.43 5.86 7.72
CA ARG A 63 -7.73 7.06 8.51
C ARG A 63 -6.46 7.74 8.99
N GLU A 64 -5.50 6.98 9.50
CA GLU A 64 -4.24 7.50 10.04
C GLU A 64 -3.37 8.07 8.93
N TYR A 65 -3.20 7.35 7.82
CA TYR A 65 -2.41 7.84 6.69
C TYR A 65 -3.00 9.11 6.07
N LYS A 66 -4.33 9.15 5.88
CA LYS A 66 -5.03 10.35 5.42
C LYS A 66 -4.84 11.53 6.37
N ARG A 67 -4.91 11.30 7.69
CA ARG A 67 -4.73 12.34 8.71
C ARG A 67 -3.30 12.88 8.74
N GLU A 68 -2.30 12.03 8.58
CA GLU A 68 -0.89 12.39 8.70
C GLU A 68 -0.36 13.08 7.42
N TYR A 69 -0.72 12.56 6.25
CA TYR A 69 -0.14 13.00 4.97
C TYR A 69 -1.09 13.80 4.09
N GLY A 70 -2.40 13.78 4.36
CA GLY A 70 -3.41 14.51 3.58
C GLY A 70 -3.68 13.94 2.19
N TYR A 71 -3.28 12.69 1.91
CA TYR A 71 -3.43 12.07 0.60
C TYR A 71 -4.88 11.63 0.34
N THR A 72 -5.25 11.51 -0.93
CA THR A 72 -6.55 10.99 -1.34
C THR A 72 -6.51 9.46 -1.40
N GLN A 73 -7.42 8.80 -0.67
CA GLN A 73 -7.55 7.35 -0.75
C GLN A 73 -8.21 6.95 -2.07
N VAL A 74 -7.61 5.99 -2.77
CA VAL A 74 -8.15 5.37 -3.99
C VAL A 74 -8.43 3.88 -3.75
N PRO A 75 -9.23 3.21 -4.60
CA PRO A 75 -9.52 1.78 -4.42
C PRO A 75 -8.25 0.92 -4.45
N ALA A 76 -8.24 -0.18 -3.70
CA ALA A 76 -7.17 -1.17 -3.71
C ALA A 76 -6.83 -1.65 -5.13
N GLY A 77 -5.55 -1.84 -5.42
CA GLY A 77 -5.05 -2.24 -6.74
C GLY A 77 -5.08 -1.15 -7.82
N SER A 78 -5.48 0.09 -7.49
CA SER A 78 -5.58 1.18 -8.48
C SER A 78 -4.24 1.89 -8.74
N ILE A 79 -3.29 1.85 -7.79
CA ILE A 79 -1.98 2.51 -7.94
C ILE A 79 -0.98 1.60 -8.68
N VAL A 80 -0.95 0.33 -8.26
CA VAL A 80 -0.20 -0.75 -8.90
C VAL A 80 -1.11 -1.95 -9.08
N SER A 81 -1.00 -2.62 -10.23
CA SER A 81 -1.82 -3.79 -10.53
C SER A 81 -1.20 -5.02 -9.90
N ARG A 82 -1.99 -5.76 -9.11
CA ARG A 82 -1.65 -7.12 -8.70
C ARG A 82 -1.58 -7.99 -9.96
N LYS A 83 -0.39 -8.41 -10.39
CA LYS A 83 -0.30 -9.46 -11.41
C LYS A 83 -0.77 -10.77 -10.76
N LEU A 84 -2.03 -11.14 -11.00
CA LEU A 84 -2.51 -12.49 -10.76
C LEU A 84 -1.82 -13.39 -11.80
N TRP A 85 -0.86 -14.20 -11.36
CA TRP A 85 -0.23 -15.23 -12.19
C TRP A 85 -1.09 -16.49 -12.15
#